data_AF-D9MNY7-F1
#
_entry.id   AF-D9MNY7-F1
#
_cell.length_a   1.000
_cell.length_b   1.000
_cell.length_c   1.000
_cell.angle_alpha   90.00
_cell.angle_beta   90.00
_cell.angle_gamma   90.00
#
_symmetry.space_group_name_H-M   'P 1'
#
loop_
_entity.id
_entity.type
_entity.pdbx_description
1 polymer ?
#
loop_
_entity_poly.entity_id
_entity_poly.type
_entity_poly.pdbx_seq_one_letter_code
_entity_poly.pdbx_strand_id
1 'polypeptide(L)' 'MKYGEYRKEGVDIGSGVIESAHRVVVQVRMKQSGMHWNKKNVQPIVSLRALYLSGRWSNIVTHLKDAA' A
#
# COMPACT_ATOMS: atom_id res chain seq x y z
N MET A 1 4.69 -3.61 -20.13
CA MET A 1 5.93 -2.93 -19.75
C MET A 1 7.10 -3.83 -20.10
N LYS A 2 8.23 -3.29 -20.60
CA LYS A 2 9.37 -4.08 -21.08
C LYS A 2 10.36 -4.46 -19.97
N TYR A 3 9.90 -5.18 -18.94
CA TYR A 3 10.74 -5.49 -17.77
C TYR A 3 12.07 -6.16 -18.12
N GLY A 4 12.10 -7.02 -19.15
CA GLY A 4 13.32 -7.72 -19.56
C GLY A 4 14.41 -6.81 -20.13
N GLU A 5 14.05 -5.76 -20.88
CA GLU A 5 15.01 -4.76 -21.39
C GLU A 5 15.56 -3.93 -20.22
N TYR A 6 14.68 -3.36 -19.39
CA TYR A 6 15.09 -2.50 -18.28
C TYR A 6 15.92 -3.22 -17.21
N ARG A 7 15.67 -4.52 -16.98
CA ARG A 7 16.54 -5.35 -16.12
C ARG A 7 17.93 -5.54 -16.71
N LYS A 8 18.04 -5.72 -18.03
CA LYS A 8 19.34 -5.86 -18.72
C LYS A 8 20.13 -4.55 -18.72
N GLU A 9 19.43 -3.42 -18.81
CA GLU A 9 20.02 -2.08 -18.74
C GLU A 9 20.38 -1.64 -17.30
N GLY A 10 20.07 -2.46 -16.29
CA GLY A 10 20.37 -2.14 -14.89
C GLY A 10 19.53 -1.00 -14.31
N VAL A 11 18.37 -0.71 -14.92
CA VAL A 11 17.49 0.36 -14.47
C VAL A 11 16.82 -0.04 -13.15
N ASP A 12 16.79 0.90 -12.19
CA ASP A 12 16.04 0.77 -10.94
C ASP A 12 14.54 0.79 -11.22
N ILE A 13 13.97 -0.39 -11.50
CA ILE A 13 12.54 -0.59 -11.72
C ILE A 13 11.92 -1.39 -10.58
N GLY A 14 10.70 -1.02 -10.20
CA GLY A 14 9.88 -1.83 -9.30
C GLY A 14 9.61 -3.21 -9.89
N SER A 15 9.43 -4.22 -9.04
CA SER A 15 8.89 -5.50 -9.51
C SER A 15 7.39 -5.33 -9.80
N GLY A 16 6.86 -6.11 -10.75
CA GLY A 16 5.42 -6.09 -11.04
C GLY A 16 4.54 -6.38 -9.82
N VAL A 17 5.06 -7.17 -8.85
CA VAL A 17 4.39 -7.42 -7.57
C VAL A 17 4.28 -6.15 -6.73
N ILE A 18 5.37 -5.36 -6.64
CA ILE A 18 5.38 -4.10 -5.90
C ILE A 18 4.46 -3.06 -6.56
N GLU A 19 4.49 -2.97 -7.89
CA GLU A 19 3.62 -2.05 -8.63
C GLU A 19 2.14 -2.42 -8.49
N SER A 20 1.83 -3.72 -8.52
CA SER A 20 0.49 -4.25 -8.27
C SER A 20 0.04 -3.95 -6.83
N ALA A 21 0.92 -4.18 -5.84
CA ALA A 21 0.64 -3.85 -4.45
C ALA A 21 0.38 -2.35 -4.26
N HIS A 22 1.16 -1.47 -4.89
CA HIS A 22 0.92 -0.03 -4.85
C HIS A 22 -0.47 0.34 -5.41
N ARG A 23 -0.88 -0.29 -6.52
CA ARG A 23 -2.22 -0.09 -7.09
C ARG A 23 -3.32 -0.52 -6.11
N VAL A 24 -3.23 -1.72 -5.55
CA VAL A 24 -4.28 -2.32 -4.71
C VAL A 24 -4.35 -1.69 -3.31
N VAL A 25 -3.20 -1.53 -2.66
CA VAL A 25 -3.13 -1.02 -1.28
C VAL A 25 -3.39 0.48 -1.24
N VAL A 26 -2.76 1.26 -2.13
CA VAL A 26 -2.81 2.74 -2.07
C VAL A 26 -3.84 3.30 -3.04
N GLN A 27 -3.66 3.08 -4.34
CA GLN A 27 -4.41 3.83 -5.36
C GLN A 27 -5.92 3.58 -5.28
N VAL A 28 -6.35 2.33 -5.09
CA VAL A 28 -7.78 1.98 -5.01
C VAL A 28 -8.52 2.80 -3.96
N ARG A 29 -7.89 3.16 -2.83
CA ARG A 29 -8.53 4.00 -1.81
C ARG A 29 -8.22 5.47 -1.93
N MET A 30 -7.01 5.82 -2.37
CA MET A 30 -6.48 7.18 -2.18
C MET A 30 -6.44 8.00 -3.48
N LYS A 31 -6.58 7.36 -4.65
CA LYS A 31 -6.55 7.98 -5.97
C LYS A 31 -7.91 7.85 -6.67
N GLN A 32 -8.96 8.39 -6.05
CA GLN A 32 -10.30 8.50 -6.66
C GLN A 32 -10.69 9.96 -6.88
N SER A 33 -11.71 10.19 -7.71
CA SER A 33 -12.19 11.53 -8.03
C SER A 33 -12.64 12.29 -6.77
N GLY A 34 -12.28 13.57 -6.68
CA GLY A 34 -12.69 14.46 -5.60
C GLY A 34 -12.04 14.21 -4.24
N MET A 35 -11.13 13.23 -4.12
CA MET A 35 -10.49 12.92 -2.84
C MET A 35 -9.42 13.95 -2.46
N HIS A 36 -9.57 14.51 -1.27
CA HIS A 36 -8.57 15.36 -0.63
C HIS A 36 -8.09 14.70 0.66
N TRP A 37 -6.78 14.74 0.89
CA TRP A 37 -6.15 14.08 2.02
C TRP A 37 -5.28 15.05 2.81
N ASN A 38 -5.44 15.05 4.13
CA ASN A 38 -4.41 15.60 5.00
C ASN A 38 -3.24 14.61 5.04
N LYS A 39 -2.02 15.09 4.75
CA LYS A 39 -0.79 14.27 4.75
C LYS A 39 -0.63 13.43 6.03
N LYS A 40 -1.03 13.98 7.19
CA LYS A 40 -0.96 13.29 8.49
C LYS A 40 -1.82 12.03 8.56
N ASN A 41 -2.91 11.98 7.78
CA ASN A 41 -3.90 10.90 7.82
C ASN A 41 -3.67 9.83 6.75
N VAL A 42 -2.78 10.08 5.79
CA VAL A 42 -2.51 9.14 4.68
C VAL A 42 -1.85 7.87 5.19
N GLN A 43 -0.74 7.99 5.92
CA GLN A 43 0.03 6.84 6.38
C GLN A 43 -0.80 5.89 7.26
N PRO A 44 -1.56 6.36 8.28
CA PRO A 44 -2.41 5.48 9.08
C PRO A 44 -3.42 4.68 8.24
N ILE A 45 -4.07 5.32 7.26
CA ILE A 45 -5.04 4.65 6.39
C ILE A 45 -4.39 3.59 5.51
N VAL A 46 -3.23 3.89 4.93
CA VAL A 46 -2.47 2.93 4.12
C VAL A 46 -2.04 1.73 4.98
N SER A 47 -1.54 1.97 6.20
CA SER A 47 -1.15 0.90 7.13
C SER A 47 -2.32 -0.01 7.50
N LEU A 48 -3.49 0.55 7.83
CA LEU A 48 -4.69 -0.23 8.11
C LEU A 48 -5.14 -1.06 6.91
N ARG A 49 -5.08 -0.49 5.69
CA ARG A 49 -5.39 -1.22 4.47
C ARG A 49 -4.42 -2.36 4.20
N ALA A 50 -3.12 -2.15 4.43
CA ALA A 50 -2.13 -3.19 4.29
C ALA A 50 -2.38 -4.36 5.24
N LEU A 51 -2.71 -4.07 6.51
CA LEU A 51 -3.09 -5.10 7.50
C LEU A 51 -4.34 -5.86 7.08
N TYR A 52 -5.37 -5.16 6.63
CA TYR A 52 -6.62 -5.78 6.18
C TYR A 52 -6.40 -6.70 4.96
N LEU A 53 -5.74 -6.19 3.91
CA LEU A 53 -5.53 -6.94 2.66
C LEU A 53 -4.56 -8.11 2.81
N SER A 54 -3.66 -8.06 3.81
CA SER A 54 -2.75 -9.16 4.13
C SER A 54 -3.34 -10.20 5.10
N GLY A 55 -4.61 -10.05 5.51
CA GLY A 55 -5.25 -10.95 6.47
C GLY A 55 -4.75 -10.81 7.92
N ARG A 56 -4.05 -9.71 8.23
CA ARG A 56 -3.40 -9.45 9.54
C ARG A 56 -4.20 -8.47 10.41
N TRP A 57 -5.52 -8.40 10.21
CA TRP A 57 -6.38 -7.50 10.95
C TRP A 57 -6.40 -7.81 12.46
N SER A 58 -6.25 -9.07 12.84
CA SER A 58 -6.15 -9.47 14.25
C SER A 58 -5.04 -8.74 15.00
N ASN A 59 -3.92 -8.43 14.35
CA ASN A 59 -2.79 -7.75 14.99
C ASN A 59 -3.16 -6.37 15.53
N ILE A 60 -3.96 -5.60 14.77
CA ILE A 60 -4.40 -4.28 15.24
C ILE A 60 -5.46 -4.40 16.33
N VAL A 61 -6.36 -5.38 16.24
CA VAL A 61 -7.37 -5.62 17.27
C VAL A 61 -6.74 -5.99 18.60
N THR A 62 -5.73 -6.88 18.60
CA THR A 62 -4.97 -7.22 19.81
C THR A 62 -4.27 -5.99 20.37
N HIS A 63 -3.53 -5.25 19.53
CA HIS A 63 -2.81 -4.06 19.99
C HIS A 63 -3.73 -3.00 20.60
N LEU A 64 -4.92 -2.79 20.04
CA LEU A 64 -5.90 -1.84 20.57
C LEU A 64 -6.49 -2.29 21.90
N LYS A 65 -6.64 -3.60 22.12
CA LYS A 65 -7.09 -4.14 23.42
C LYS A 65 -6.04 -3.94 24.51
N ASP A 66 -4.76 -4.11 24.16
CA ASP A 66 -3.65 -3.92 25.10
C ASP A 66 -3.40 -2.44 25.45
N ALA A 67 -3.87 -1.53 24.61
CA ALA A 67 -3.73 -0.08 24.80
C ALA A 67 -4.89 0.57 25.58
N ALA A 68 -5.96 -0.18 25.88
CA ALA A 68 -7.14 0.26 26.61
C ALA A 68 -7.05 -0.14 28.10
#